data_AF-A0A392MKI8-F1
#
_entry.id   AF-A0A392MKI8-F1
#
_cell.length_a   1.000
_cell.length_b   1.000
_cell.length_c   1.000
_cell.angle_alpha   90.00
_cell.angle_beta   90.00
_cell.angle_gamma   90.00
#
_symmetry.space_group_name_H-M   'P 1'
#
loop_
_entity.id
_entity.type
_entity.pdbx_description
1 polymer ?
#
loop_
_entity_poly.entity_id
_entity_poly.type
_entity_poly.pdbx_seq_one_letter_code
_entity_poly.pdbx_strand_id
1 'polypeptide(L)'
;MLQFEAAQYINSEVKTYNPQASKPLTGFIQRIKGKQGRFRSNLSGKRAEYTGRTVISPDPNLKITEVAIPIHMARILTYPERVTHHNIEKLRQCVKNGPDKYPGAKVVKNAGGESWTLKVNRTKHADELKFGDIVERHLEDGDIVLFNRQPSLHRMSMMCHRARVMPWRTLRFNESVCNPYNADFDGDEMNLHVPQTEEARTEALLLMT
;
A
#
# COMPACT_ATOMS: atom_id res chain seq x y z
N MET A 1 21.81 11.40 43.73
CA MET A 1 22.25 10.72 42.50
C MET A 1 21.07 10.02 41.80
N LEU A 2 20.34 9.10 42.45
CA LEU A 2 19.20 8.39 41.85
C LEU A 2 18.07 9.29 41.30
N GLN A 3 17.65 10.32 42.05
CA GLN A 3 16.58 11.23 41.61
C GLN A 3 16.90 11.92 40.28
N PHE A 4 18.17 12.19 40.03
CA PHE A 4 18.65 12.86 38.82
C PHE A 4 18.67 11.92 37.62
N GLU A 5 19.15 10.69 37.81
CA GLU A 5 19.11 9.65 36.76
C GLU A 5 17.66 9.30 36.38
N ALA A 6 16.76 9.22 37.37
CA ALA A 6 15.33 9.03 37.13
C ALA A 6 14.72 10.21 36.34
N ALA A 7 15.09 11.45 36.68
CA ALA A 7 14.64 12.64 35.97
C ALA A 7 15.15 12.68 34.53
N GLN A 8 16.44 12.37 34.28
CA GLN A 8 17.02 12.30 32.94
C GLN A 8 16.44 11.18 32.08
N TYR A 9 16.10 10.04 32.69
CA TYR A 9 15.44 8.92 32.00
C TYR A 9 14.05 9.33 31.49
N ILE A 10 13.28 10.05 32.29
CA ILE A 10 11.95 10.53 31.90
C ILE A 10 12.07 11.69 30.91
N ASN A 11 12.88 12.69 31.24
CA ASN A 11 13.06 13.90 30.46
C ASN A 11 14.53 14.28 30.38
N SER A 12 15.14 14.05 29.22
CA SER A 12 16.55 14.34 29.01
C SER A 12 16.88 15.83 28.84
N GLU A 13 15.87 16.70 28.74
CA GLU A 13 16.03 18.16 28.65
C GLU A 13 16.08 18.85 30.02
N VAL A 14 15.90 18.10 31.12
CA VAL A 14 16.10 18.66 32.46
C VAL A 14 17.55 19.15 32.55
N LYS A 15 17.73 20.43 32.89
CA LYS A 15 19.06 21.05 32.98
C LYS A 15 19.86 20.37 34.07
N THR A 16 20.85 19.61 33.65
CA THR A 16 21.72 18.85 34.54
C THR A 16 23.17 19.21 34.28
N TYR A 17 23.92 19.56 35.32
CA TYR A 17 25.36 19.83 35.24
C TYR A 17 26.12 18.51 35.08
N ASN A 18 26.21 17.99 33.85
CA ASN A 18 27.10 16.86 33.55
C ASN A 18 27.85 17.11 32.23
N PRO A 19 29.03 17.77 32.27
CA PRO A 19 29.76 18.20 31.09
C PRO A 19 30.49 17.07 30.32
N GLN A 20 30.43 15.81 30.75
CA GLN A 20 31.18 14.69 30.12
C GLN A 20 30.35 13.70 29.28
N ALA A 21 29.04 13.87 29.10
CA ALA A 21 28.26 12.95 28.28
C ALA A 21 28.41 13.26 26.77
N SER A 22 29.21 12.47 26.06
CA SER A 22 29.45 12.60 24.60
C SER A 22 28.19 12.48 23.72
N LYS A 23 27.12 11.87 24.23
CA LYS A 23 25.79 11.87 23.59
C LYS A 23 24.71 12.05 24.65
N PRO A 24 23.78 13.01 24.50
CA PRO A 24 22.64 13.14 25.41
C PRO A 24 21.78 11.87 25.33
N LEU A 25 21.48 11.27 26.48
CA LEU A 25 20.52 10.17 26.59
C LEU A 25 19.16 10.64 26.06
N THR A 26 18.51 9.89 25.18
CA THR A 26 17.15 10.22 24.74
C THR A 26 16.13 9.75 25.77
N GLY A 27 15.58 10.70 26.53
CA GLY A 27 14.55 10.46 27.53
C GLY A 27 13.22 10.00 26.94
N PHE A 28 12.34 9.46 27.80
CA PHE A 28 11.04 8.94 27.40
C PHE A 28 10.16 9.99 26.70
N ILE A 29 10.11 11.22 27.23
CA ILE A 29 9.33 12.32 26.65
C ILE A 29 9.81 12.67 25.24
N GLN A 30 11.13 12.69 25.01
CA GLN A 30 11.73 12.98 23.70
C GLN A 30 11.40 11.90 22.66
N ARG A 31 11.27 10.63 23.09
CA ARG A 31 10.83 9.55 22.20
C ARG A 31 9.35 9.70 21.81
N ILE A 32 8.54 10.32 22.64
CA ILE A 32 7.10 10.48 22.40
C ILE A 32 6.78 11.73 21.59
N LYS A 33 7.39 12.88 21.96
CA LYS A 33 7.10 14.20 21.38
C LYS A 33 7.90 14.47 20.11
N GLY A 34 7.48 15.50 19.38
CA GLY A 34 8.18 16.01 18.20
C GLY A 34 7.80 15.34 16.89
N LYS A 35 8.44 15.80 15.80
CA LYS A 35 8.10 15.36 14.43
C LYS A 35 8.38 13.88 14.19
N GLN A 36 9.46 13.37 14.79
CA GLN A 36 9.89 11.97 14.74
C GLN A 36 9.48 11.16 15.98
N GLY A 37 8.73 11.76 16.90
CA GLY A 37 8.23 11.10 18.10
C GLY A 37 7.20 10.02 17.78
N ARG A 38 7.00 9.08 18.70
CA ARG A 38 6.09 7.94 18.53
C ARG A 38 4.66 8.34 18.23
N PHE A 39 4.12 9.42 18.82
CA PHE A 39 2.75 9.83 18.52
C PHE A 39 2.59 10.24 17.05
N ARG A 40 3.48 11.10 16.54
CA ARG A 40 3.33 11.57 15.15
C ARG A 40 3.77 10.53 14.12
N SER A 41 4.87 9.83 14.37
CA SER A 41 5.47 8.88 13.42
C SER A 41 4.78 7.52 13.39
N ASN A 42 4.18 7.07 14.51
CA ASN A 42 3.54 5.75 14.54
C ASN A 42 2.01 5.82 14.54
N LEU A 43 1.40 6.86 15.11
CA LEU A 43 -0.07 6.96 15.17
C LEU A 43 -0.62 7.85 14.05
N SER A 44 -0.08 9.07 13.86
CA SER A 44 -0.62 10.01 12.86
C SER A 44 -0.06 9.79 11.45
N GLY A 45 1.14 9.22 11.30
CA GLY A 45 1.82 9.08 10.02
C GLY A 45 2.65 7.81 9.93
N LYS A 46 1.99 6.65 9.90
CA LYS A 46 2.64 5.34 9.79
C LYS A 46 2.92 4.97 8.34
N ARG A 47 3.99 4.20 8.10
CA ARG A 47 4.19 3.51 6.83
C ARG A 47 3.10 2.46 6.61
N ALA A 48 2.54 2.42 5.41
CA ALA A 48 1.49 1.50 5.02
C ALA A 48 2.01 0.44 4.04
N GLU A 49 1.52 -0.78 4.21
CA GLU A 49 1.73 -1.88 3.28
C GLU A 49 0.76 -1.76 2.09
N TYR A 50 1.01 -2.53 1.02
CA TYR A 50 0.18 -2.54 -0.21
C TYR A 50 0.12 -1.18 -0.93
N THR A 51 1.27 -0.50 -0.94
CA THR A 51 1.44 0.79 -1.61
C THR A 51 2.49 0.71 -2.70
N GLY A 52 2.33 1.55 -3.73
CA GLY A 52 3.28 1.71 -4.83
C GLY A 52 3.61 3.19 -5.04
N ARG A 53 4.79 3.48 -5.57
CA ARG A 53 5.19 4.84 -5.95
C ARG A 53 6.10 4.77 -7.17
N THR A 54 5.83 5.61 -8.15
CA THR A 54 6.71 5.81 -9.32
C THR A 54 6.36 7.13 -10.01
N VAL A 55 7.16 7.47 -11.02
CA VAL A 55 7.00 8.66 -11.85
C VAL A 55 5.69 8.57 -12.65
N ILE A 56 5.04 9.71 -12.85
CA ILE A 56 3.81 9.82 -13.64
C ILE A 56 4.09 10.19 -15.10
N SER A 57 3.19 9.82 -16.00
CA SER A 57 3.25 10.18 -17.42
C SER A 57 1.85 10.39 -18.00
N PRO A 58 1.70 11.24 -19.02
CA PRO A 58 0.42 11.48 -19.66
C PRO A 58 -0.05 10.25 -20.47
N ASP A 59 -1.36 10.00 -20.48
CA ASP A 59 -1.98 9.08 -21.43
C ASP A 59 -3.41 9.55 -21.78
N PRO A 60 -3.62 10.18 -22.96
CA PRO A 60 -4.90 10.76 -23.33
C PRO A 60 -5.94 9.71 -23.71
N ASN A 61 -5.53 8.45 -23.94
CA ASN A 61 -6.44 7.36 -24.30
C ASN A 61 -7.07 6.67 -23.07
N LEU A 62 -6.61 7.01 -21.87
CA LEU A 62 -7.20 6.54 -20.62
C LEU A 62 -8.40 7.38 -20.26
N LYS A 63 -9.39 6.73 -19.64
CA LYS A 63 -10.51 7.44 -19.04
C LYS A 63 -10.03 8.24 -17.84
N ILE A 64 -10.76 9.31 -17.51
CA ILE A 64 -10.52 10.17 -16.34
C ILE A 64 -10.51 9.36 -15.03
N THR A 65 -11.29 8.27 -14.97
CA THR A 65 -11.40 7.38 -13.81
C THR A 65 -10.42 6.21 -13.82
N GLU A 66 -9.53 6.12 -14.82
CA GLU A 66 -8.59 5.02 -14.97
C GLU A 66 -7.15 5.49 -14.73
N VAL A 67 -6.37 4.65 -14.06
CA VAL A 67 -4.92 4.83 -13.90
C VAL A 67 -4.20 3.60 -14.44
N ALA A 68 -3.26 3.83 -15.35
CA ALA A 68 -2.39 2.79 -15.86
C ALA A 68 -1.35 2.42 -14.80
N ILE A 69 -1.28 1.13 -14.48
CA ILE A 69 -0.37 0.57 -13.50
C ILE A 69 0.66 -0.32 -14.21
N PRO A 70 1.96 -0.11 -13.98
CA PRO A 70 3.01 -0.98 -14.49
C PRO A 70 2.79 -2.45 -14.13
N ILE A 71 2.99 -3.36 -15.07
CA ILE A 71 2.89 -4.81 -14.82
C ILE A 71 3.82 -5.29 -13.70
N HIS A 72 5.00 -4.68 -13.57
CA HIS A 72 5.92 -4.96 -12.47
C HIS A 72 5.31 -4.60 -11.11
N MET A 73 4.60 -3.47 -11.03
CA MET A 73 3.90 -3.04 -9.81
C MET A 73 2.69 -3.92 -9.54
N ALA A 74 1.89 -4.24 -10.57
CA ALA A 74 0.70 -5.09 -10.47
C ALA A 74 1.02 -6.52 -10.00
N ARG A 75 2.19 -7.06 -10.37
CA ARG A 75 2.70 -8.35 -9.85
C ARG A 75 3.15 -8.28 -8.39
N ILE A 76 3.54 -7.10 -7.90
CA ILE A 76 4.00 -6.94 -6.51
C ILE A 76 2.80 -6.71 -5.59
N LEU A 77 1.89 -5.83 -5.99
CA LEU A 77 0.68 -5.51 -5.24
C LEU A 77 -0.33 -6.65 -5.36
N THR A 78 -0.94 -7.00 -4.24
CA THR A 78 -1.93 -8.08 -4.19
C THR A 78 -3.25 -7.59 -3.62
N TYR A 79 -4.29 -8.33 -3.97
CA TYR A 79 -5.62 -8.19 -3.41
C TYR A 79 -6.10 -9.54 -2.85
N PRO A 80 -6.53 -9.62 -1.59
CA PRO A 80 -7.05 -10.84 -0.99
C PRO A 80 -8.48 -11.08 -1.48
N GLU A 81 -8.63 -11.91 -2.51
CA GLU A 81 -9.94 -12.28 -3.03
C GLU A 81 -10.42 -13.58 -2.38
N ARG A 82 -11.65 -13.56 -1.83
CA ARG A 82 -12.28 -14.74 -1.25
C ARG A 82 -12.79 -15.65 -2.36
N VAL A 83 -12.50 -16.95 -2.25
CA VAL A 83 -12.96 -17.97 -3.19
C VAL A 83 -14.47 -18.17 -3.03
N THR A 84 -15.18 -17.98 -4.13
CA THR A 84 -16.62 -18.16 -4.30
C THR A 84 -16.89 -19.02 -5.52
N HIS A 85 -18.13 -19.46 -5.69
CA HIS A 85 -18.55 -20.23 -6.87
C HIS A 85 -18.34 -19.49 -8.20
N HIS A 86 -18.32 -18.16 -8.21
CA HIS A 86 -18.16 -17.36 -9.43
C HIS A 86 -16.70 -17.23 -9.88
N ASN A 87 -15.75 -17.16 -8.93
CA ASN A 87 -14.36 -16.83 -9.21
C ASN A 87 -13.40 -18.01 -9.04
N ILE A 88 -13.86 -19.17 -8.58
CA ILE A 88 -13.01 -20.33 -8.28
C ILE A 88 -12.13 -20.75 -9.46
N GLU A 89 -12.66 -20.78 -10.67
CA GLU A 89 -11.90 -21.21 -11.85
C GLU A 89 -10.81 -20.19 -12.22
N LYS A 90 -11.14 -18.90 -12.12
CA LYS A 90 -10.19 -17.80 -12.30
C LYS A 90 -9.06 -17.88 -11.27
N LEU A 91 -9.41 -18.00 -9.99
CA LEU A 91 -8.43 -18.04 -8.89
C LEU A 91 -7.57 -19.29 -8.97
N ARG A 92 -8.13 -20.44 -9.35
CA ARG A 92 -7.37 -21.67 -9.63
C ARG A 92 -6.32 -21.44 -10.72
N GLN A 93 -6.68 -20.72 -11.78
CA GLN A 93 -5.74 -20.40 -12.86
C GLN A 93 -4.65 -19.42 -12.39
N CYS A 94 -4.98 -18.41 -11.59
CA CYS A 94 -4.01 -17.50 -10.98
C CYS A 94 -3.03 -18.24 -10.06
N VAL A 95 -3.52 -19.20 -9.26
CA VAL A 95 -2.69 -20.05 -8.39
C VAL A 95 -1.75 -20.93 -9.22
N LYS A 96 -2.23 -21.53 -10.32
CA LYS A 96 -1.40 -22.31 -11.26
C LYS A 96 -0.30 -21.46 -11.91
N ASN A 97 -0.62 -20.23 -12.32
CA ASN A 97 0.36 -19.30 -12.89
C ASN A 97 1.43 -18.89 -11.85
N GLY A 98 1.04 -18.75 -10.58
CA GLY A 98 1.93 -18.40 -9.47
C GLY A 98 2.37 -16.92 -9.47
N PRO A 99 3.44 -16.57 -8.73
CA PRO A 99 3.83 -15.17 -8.53
C PRO A 99 4.60 -14.56 -9.71
N ASP A 100 5.17 -15.40 -10.57
CA ASP A 100 6.08 -14.95 -11.63
C ASP A 100 5.36 -14.55 -12.92
N LYS A 101 4.21 -15.16 -13.20
CA LYS A 101 3.40 -14.93 -14.40
C LYS A 101 2.19 -14.07 -14.06
N TYR A 102 1.92 -13.08 -14.90
CA TYR A 102 0.73 -12.24 -14.81
C TYR A 102 -0.32 -12.70 -15.84
N PRO A 103 -1.62 -12.78 -15.50
CA PRO A 103 -2.22 -12.71 -14.16
C PRO A 103 -1.85 -13.92 -13.28
N GLY A 104 -1.73 -13.71 -11.97
CA GLY A 104 -1.19 -14.72 -11.05
C GLY A 104 -1.53 -14.44 -9.60
N ALA A 105 -0.94 -15.20 -8.68
CA ALA A 105 -1.15 -15.05 -7.25
C ALA A 105 0.13 -15.36 -6.45
N LYS A 106 0.22 -14.78 -5.25
CA LYS A 106 1.38 -14.95 -4.37
C LYS A 106 1.14 -15.93 -3.24
N VAL A 107 -0.02 -15.84 -2.60
CA VAL A 107 -0.32 -16.55 -1.35
C VAL A 107 -1.75 -17.10 -1.41
N VAL A 108 -1.94 -18.30 -0.87
CA VAL A 108 -3.26 -18.86 -0.56
C VAL A 108 -3.36 -19.00 0.95
N LYS A 109 -4.49 -18.59 1.51
CA LYS A 109 -4.82 -18.69 2.93
C LYS A 109 -6.09 -19.52 3.08
N ASN A 110 -6.03 -20.59 3.85
CA ASN A 110 -7.23 -21.38 4.14
C ASN A 110 -8.07 -20.74 5.24
N ALA A 111 -9.34 -21.13 5.32
CA ALA A 111 -10.23 -20.74 6.41
C ALA A 111 -9.68 -21.08 7.82
N GLY A 112 -8.79 -22.08 7.92
CA GLY A 112 -8.09 -22.45 9.17
C GLY A 112 -6.94 -21.52 9.58
N GLY A 113 -6.63 -20.49 8.79
CA GLY A 113 -5.56 -19.52 9.09
C GLY A 113 -4.17 -19.93 8.60
N GLU A 114 -4.01 -21.12 8.04
CA GLU A 114 -2.77 -21.55 7.39
C GLU A 114 -2.57 -20.78 6.08
N SER A 115 -1.32 -20.41 5.81
CA SER A 115 -0.94 -19.64 4.62
C SER A 115 0.21 -20.32 3.88
N TRP A 116 0.07 -20.47 2.56
CA TRP A 116 1.10 -21.06 1.69
C TRP A 116 1.55 -20.05 0.64
N THR A 117 2.85 -19.92 0.49
CA THR A 117 3.44 -19.10 -0.57
C THR A 117 3.59 -19.94 -1.85
N LEU A 118 3.12 -19.43 -2.98
CA LEU A 118 3.02 -20.13 -4.26
C LEU A 118 4.35 -20.24 -5.04
N LYS A 119 5.49 -20.24 -4.35
CA LYS A 119 6.80 -20.46 -4.98
C LYS A 119 6.98 -21.93 -5.40
N VAL A 120 6.42 -22.85 -4.63
CA VAL A 120 6.56 -24.31 -4.78
C VAL A 120 5.17 -24.96 -4.75
N ASN A 121 4.99 -26.12 -5.40
CA ASN A 121 3.76 -26.93 -5.36
C ASN A 121 2.46 -26.21 -5.78
N ARG A 122 2.53 -25.38 -6.82
CA ARG A 122 1.41 -24.55 -7.33
C ARG A 122 0.19 -25.36 -7.78
N THR A 123 0.41 -26.47 -8.46
CA THR A 123 -0.67 -27.34 -8.98
C THR A 123 -1.48 -27.97 -7.87
N LYS A 124 -0.81 -28.51 -6.85
CA LYS A 124 -1.47 -29.12 -5.69
C LYS A 124 -2.38 -28.13 -4.96
N HIS A 125 -1.88 -26.92 -4.66
CA HIS A 125 -2.68 -25.90 -3.99
C HIS A 125 -3.83 -25.37 -4.85
N ALA A 126 -3.70 -25.38 -6.18
CA ALA A 126 -4.79 -25.00 -7.08
C ALA A 126 -5.93 -26.04 -7.09
N ASP A 127 -5.58 -27.33 -7.03
CA ASP A 127 -6.54 -28.42 -7.04
C ASP A 127 -7.22 -28.59 -5.67
N GLU A 128 -6.51 -28.28 -4.58
CA GLU A 128 -7.02 -28.31 -3.20
C GLU A 128 -7.81 -27.06 -2.79
N LEU A 129 -7.96 -26.06 -3.67
CA LEU A 129 -8.62 -24.79 -3.38
C LEU A 129 -10.11 -24.99 -3.06
N LYS A 130 -10.57 -24.48 -1.90
CA LYS A 130 -11.95 -24.63 -1.42
C LYS A 130 -12.68 -23.29 -1.36
N PHE A 131 -14.01 -23.36 -1.32
CA PHE A 131 -14.84 -22.18 -1.09
C PHE A 131 -14.55 -21.60 0.31
N GLY A 132 -14.38 -20.28 0.36
CA GLY A 132 -14.06 -19.57 1.58
C GLY A 132 -12.57 -19.35 1.83
N ASP A 133 -11.68 -20.03 1.09
CA ASP A 133 -10.25 -19.70 1.11
C ASP A 133 -10.01 -18.29 0.55
N ILE A 134 -8.87 -17.70 0.87
CA ILE A 134 -8.48 -16.36 0.42
C ILE A 134 -7.24 -16.49 -0.44
N VAL A 135 -7.30 -15.97 -1.66
CA VAL A 135 -6.18 -15.95 -2.59
C VAL A 135 -5.69 -14.51 -2.73
N GLU A 136 -4.43 -14.27 -2.38
CA GLU A 136 -3.75 -13.00 -2.66
C GLU A 136 -3.30 -12.98 -4.12
N ARG A 137 -4.24 -12.64 -5.00
CA ARG A 137 -3.98 -12.50 -6.43
C ARG A 137 -3.26 -11.18 -6.73
N HIS A 138 -2.58 -11.11 -7.88
CA HIS A 138 -2.03 -9.86 -8.41
C HIS A 138 -3.15 -8.84 -8.65
N LEU A 139 -2.76 -7.56 -8.71
CA LEU A 139 -3.67 -6.49 -9.08
C LEU A 139 -4.09 -6.63 -10.55
N GLU A 140 -5.37 -6.50 -10.84
CA GLU A 140 -5.94 -6.73 -12.18
C GLU A 140 -6.69 -5.50 -12.70
N ASP A 141 -7.01 -5.53 -13.99
CA ASP A 141 -7.79 -4.48 -14.62
C ASP A 141 -9.15 -4.32 -13.94
N GLY A 142 -9.54 -3.07 -13.69
CA GLY A 142 -10.79 -2.71 -13.03
C GLY A 142 -10.74 -2.70 -11.50
N ASP A 143 -9.63 -3.14 -10.89
CA ASP A 143 -9.46 -3.05 -9.45
C ASP A 143 -9.46 -1.59 -8.97
N ILE A 144 -9.97 -1.40 -7.76
CA ILE A 144 -10.07 -0.08 -7.14
C ILE A 144 -8.75 0.25 -6.46
N VAL A 145 -8.21 1.43 -6.75
CA VAL A 145 -6.96 1.93 -6.18
C VAL A 145 -7.13 3.38 -5.76
N LEU A 146 -6.50 3.75 -4.64
CA LEU A 146 -6.41 5.13 -4.21
C LEU A 146 -5.12 5.74 -4.76
N PHE A 147 -5.25 6.86 -5.44
CA PHE A 147 -4.14 7.55 -6.08
C PHE A 147 -3.97 8.93 -5.48
N ASN A 148 -2.75 9.26 -5.04
CA ASN A 148 -2.45 10.50 -4.34
C ASN A 148 -1.17 11.18 -4.83
N ARG A 149 -1.15 12.52 -4.73
CA ARG A 149 0.07 13.32 -4.82
C ARG A 149 0.36 13.97 -3.48
N GLN A 150 1.64 13.95 -3.08
CA GLN A 150 2.10 14.65 -1.88
C GLN A 150 2.67 16.03 -2.27
N PRO A 151 2.45 17.08 -1.47
CA PRO A 151 1.63 17.13 -0.25
C PRO A 151 0.12 17.12 -0.55
N SER A 152 -0.66 16.40 0.25
CA SER A 152 -2.11 16.30 0.07
C SER A 152 -2.82 17.37 0.91
N LEU A 153 -3.09 18.53 0.31
CA LEU A 153 -3.71 19.68 0.98
C LEU A 153 -5.23 19.71 0.83
N HIS A 154 -5.76 19.12 -0.24
CA HIS A 154 -7.18 19.09 -0.55
C HIS A 154 -7.69 17.67 -0.59
N ARG A 155 -9.00 17.48 -0.37
CA ARG A 155 -9.65 16.17 -0.51
C ARG A 155 -9.38 15.55 -1.89
N MET A 156 -9.40 16.38 -2.93
CA MET A 156 -9.13 15.97 -4.32
C MET A 156 -7.68 15.55 -4.58
N SER A 157 -6.75 15.80 -3.65
CA SER A 157 -5.37 15.32 -3.77
C SER A 157 -5.23 13.81 -3.51
N MET A 158 -6.33 13.14 -3.15
CA MET A 158 -6.44 11.69 -3.03
C MET A 158 -7.80 11.23 -3.58
N MET A 159 -7.79 10.53 -4.70
CA MET A 159 -9.01 10.06 -5.38
C MET A 159 -8.91 8.57 -5.73
N CYS A 160 -10.05 7.97 -5.92
CA CYS A 160 -10.24 6.59 -6.34
C CYS A 160 -10.17 6.49 -7.87
N HIS A 161 -9.40 5.53 -8.35
CA HIS A 161 -9.28 5.20 -9.78
C HIS A 161 -9.43 3.70 -9.99
N ARG A 162 -9.74 3.32 -11.23
CA ARG A 162 -9.70 1.95 -11.70
C ARG A 162 -8.33 1.62 -12.27
N ALA A 163 -7.75 0.54 -11.81
CA ALA A 163 -6.49 0.01 -12.31
C ALA A 163 -6.63 -0.43 -13.77
N ARG A 164 -5.62 -0.12 -14.58
CA ARG A 164 -5.43 -0.69 -15.91
C ARG A 164 -3.98 -1.11 -16.08
N VAL A 165 -3.70 -2.40 -16.14
CA VAL A 165 -2.34 -2.92 -16.14
C VAL A 165 -1.72 -2.78 -17.52
N MET A 166 -0.57 -2.14 -17.57
CA MET A 166 0.15 -1.81 -18.81
C MET A 166 1.61 -2.28 -18.74
N PRO A 167 2.26 -2.59 -19.87
CA PRO A 167 3.63 -3.12 -19.89
C PRO A 167 4.71 -2.08 -19.51
N TRP A 168 4.34 -0.81 -19.42
CA TRP A 168 5.24 0.31 -19.12
C TRP A 168 5.71 0.33 -17.66
N ARG A 169 6.58 1.30 -17.31
CA ARG A 169 7.16 1.44 -15.96
C ARG A 169 6.63 2.62 -15.15
N THR A 170 5.92 3.55 -15.78
CA THR A 170 5.35 4.75 -15.12
C THR A 170 3.86 4.58 -14.85
N LEU A 171 3.35 5.29 -13.85
CA LEU A 171 1.91 5.45 -13.66
C LEU A 171 1.39 6.42 -14.70
N ARG A 172 0.28 6.10 -15.36
CA ARG A 172 -0.29 7.01 -16.36
C ARG A 172 -1.74 7.28 -16.09
N PHE A 173 -2.20 8.48 -16.40
CA PHE A 173 -3.59 8.87 -16.25
C PHE A 173 -3.89 10.02 -17.21
N ASN A 174 -5.18 10.30 -17.37
CA ASN A 174 -5.64 11.35 -18.26
C ASN A 174 -5.18 12.74 -17.79
N GLU A 175 -4.71 13.57 -18.70
CA GLU A 175 -4.17 14.91 -18.42
C GLU A 175 -5.21 15.83 -17.78
N SER A 176 -6.51 15.59 -18.01
CA SER A 176 -7.60 16.35 -17.40
C SER A 176 -7.62 16.24 -15.86
N VAL A 177 -6.99 15.20 -15.29
CA VAL A 177 -6.92 14.94 -13.85
C VAL A 177 -5.69 15.60 -13.20
N CYS A 178 -4.82 16.25 -13.98
CA CYS A 178 -3.63 16.92 -13.41
C CYS A 178 -3.99 18.05 -12.44
N ASN A 179 -5.02 18.84 -12.76
CA ASN A 179 -5.46 20.00 -11.98
C ASN A 179 -5.80 19.66 -10.51
N PRO A 180 -6.68 18.69 -10.18
CA PRO A 180 -6.99 18.35 -8.79
C PRO A 180 -5.79 17.82 -7.99
N TYR A 181 -4.83 17.17 -8.66
CA TYR A 181 -3.59 16.72 -8.05
C TYR A 181 -2.51 17.81 -7.96
N ASN A 182 -2.71 18.94 -8.66
CA ASN A 182 -1.70 19.96 -8.89
C ASN A 182 -0.39 19.34 -9.43
N ALA A 183 -0.53 18.37 -10.34
CA ALA A 183 0.56 17.57 -10.88
C ALA A 183 0.95 18.05 -12.29
N ASP A 184 2.22 17.93 -12.62
CA ASP A 184 2.76 18.07 -13.97
C ASP A 184 3.62 16.86 -14.33
N PHE A 185 4.04 16.74 -15.59
CA PHE A 185 4.75 15.57 -16.10
C PHE A 185 6.25 15.81 -16.26
N ASP A 186 6.85 16.61 -15.38
CA ASP A 186 8.27 17.01 -15.43
C ASP A 186 9.21 16.09 -14.62
N GLY A 187 8.67 15.05 -14.00
CA GLY A 187 9.39 14.16 -13.08
C GLY A 187 8.64 13.85 -11.78
N ASP A 188 7.45 14.42 -11.61
CA ASP A 188 6.56 14.13 -10.48
C ASP A 188 6.36 12.64 -10.20
N GLU A 189 6.28 12.32 -8.91
CA GLU A 189 5.97 10.97 -8.42
C GLU A 189 4.67 11.00 -7.62
N MET A 190 3.83 9.99 -7.85
CA MET A 190 2.58 9.82 -7.12
C MET A 190 2.52 8.46 -6.44
N ASN A 191 1.75 8.38 -5.36
CA ASN A 191 1.57 7.14 -4.61
C ASN A 191 0.24 6.48 -4.96
N LEU A 192 0.27 5.16 -4.94
CA LEU A 192 -0.86 4.27 -5.13
C LEU A 192 -1.06 3.47 -3.85
N HIS A 193 -2.31 3.30 -3.42
CA HIS A 193 -2.68 2.44 -2.30
C HIS A 193 -3.78 1.48 -2.75
N VAL A 194 -3.64 0.20 -2.43
CA VAL A 194 -4.61 -0.84 -2.81
C VAL A 194 -5.46 -1.20 -1.59
N PRO A 195 -6.76 -0.82 -1.56
CA PRO A 195 -7.67 -1.24 -0.50
C PRO A 195 -7.76 -2.77 -0.42
N GLN A 196 -7.64 -3.32 0.79
CA GLN A 196 -7.54 -4.77 1.02
C GLN A 196 -8.88 -5.42 1.41
N THR A 197 -9.91 -4.64 1.73
CA THR A 197 -11.24 -5.17 2.08
C THR A 197 -12.30 -4.70 1.09
N GLU A 198 -13.35 -5.50 0.91
CA GLU A 198 -14.49 -5.13 0.04
C GLU A 198 -15.21 -3.86 0.54
N GLU A 199 -15.29 -3.68 1.86
CA GLU A 199 -15.84 -2.47 2.48
C GLU A 199 -15.04 -1.23 2.07
N ALA A 200 -13.70 -1.28 2.18
CA ALA A 200 -12.84 -0.16 1.82
C ALA A 200 -12.86 0.13 0.30
N ARG A 201 -12.99 -0.91 -0.54
CA ARG A 201 -13.18 -0.72 -1.99
C ARG A 201 -14.49 -0.03 -2.30
N THR A 202 -15.56 -0.42 -1.62
CA THR A 202 -16.89 0.16 -1.78
C THR A 202 -16.91 1.62 -1.31
N GLU A 203 -16.30 1.89 -0.14
CA GLU A 203 -16.16 3.24 0.39
C GLU A 203 -15.38 4.16 -0.57
N ALA A 204 -14.23 3.70 -1.05
CA ALA A 204 -13.43 4.45 -2.02
C ALA A 204 -14.21 4.76 -3.30
N LEU A 205 -14.92 3.76 -3.85
CA LEU A 205 -15.70 3.93 -5.07
C LEU A 205 -16.88 4.89 -4.90
N LEU A 206 -17.57 4.85 -3.76
CA LEU A 206 -18.76 5.70 -3.53
C LEU A 206 -18.41 7.12 -3.09
N LEU A 207 -17.35 7.29 -2.30
CA LEU A 207 -17.05 8.57 -1.63
C LEU A 207 -15.85 9.31 -2.22
N MET A 208 -15.01 8.66 -3.03
CA MET A 208 -13.71 9.22 -3.45
C MET A 208 -13.46 9.17 -4.96
N THR A 209 -14.45 8.83 -5.78
CA THR A 209 -14.34 8.88 -7.25
C THR A 209 -14.34 10.31 -7.78
#